data_AF-A0A9D9Q024-F1
#
_entry.id   AF-A0A9D9Q024-F1
#
_cell.length_a   1.000
_cell.length_b   1.000
_cell.length_c   1.000
_cell.angle_alpha   90.00
_cell.angle_beta   90.00
_cell.angle_gamma   90.00
#
_symmetry.space_group_name_H-M   'P 1'
#
loop_
_entity.id
_entity.type
_entity.pdbx_description
1 polymer ?
#
loop_
_entity_poly.entity_id
_entity_poly.type
_entity_poly.pdbx_seq_one_letter_code
_entity_poly.pdbx_strand_id
1 'polypeptide(L)' 'MFTLSVGSRVTVRSIKNPELSAECDKFQTLVIPASFGDYEVINEAGGRATCVIQRWKQG' A
#
# COMPACT_ATOMS: atom_id res chain seq x y z
N MET A 1 6.82 3.88 -4.85
CA MET A 1 6.20 2.73 -5.53
C MET A 1 5.90 1.65 -4.49
N PHE A 2 4.73 1.03 -4.58
CA PHE A 2 4.25 -0.02 -3.68
C PHE A 2 3.74 -1.21 -4.51
N THR A 3 4.18 -2.43 -4.23
CA THR A 3 3.79 -3.63 -5.00
C THR A 3 3.42 -4.78 -4.07
N LEU A 4 2.33 -5.49 -4.36
CA LEU A 4 1.94 -6.71 -3.62
C LEU A 4 2.60 -7.95 -4.24
N SER A 5 3.54 -8.58 -3.52
CA SER A 5 4.28 -9.76 -4.00
C SER A 5 3.74 -11.08 -3.45
N VAL A 6 3.20 -11.08 -2.23
CA VAL A 6 2.55 -12.25 -1.59
C VAL A 6 1.24 -11.80 -0.97
N GLY A 7 0.20 -12.63 -1.05
CA GLY A 7 -1.19 -12.28 -0.72
C GLY A 7 -2.05 -12.21 -1.98
N SER A 8 -3.33 -11.90 -1.83
CA SER A 8 -4.26 -11.74 -2.95
C SER A 8 -4.67 -10.29 -3.18
N ARG A 9 -4.99 -9.56 -2.11
CA ARG A 9 -5.42 -8.16 -2.15
C ARG A 9 -5.03 -7.41 -0.88
N VAL A 10 -4.60 -6.16 -1.03
CA VAL A 10 -4.41 -5.23 0.08
C VAL A 10 -5.04 -3.87 -0.21
N THR A 11 -5.47 -3.19 0.84
CA THR A 11 -5.96 -1.81 0.79
C THR A 11 -4.90 -0.88 1.38
N VAL A 12 -4.46 0.11 0.60
CA VAL A 12 -3.61 1.20 1.10
C VAL A 12 -4.52 2.38 1.43
N ARG A 13 -4.53 2.82 2.69
CA ARG A 13 -5.42 3.87 3.18
C ARG A 13 -4.65 4.98 3.88
N SER A 14 -4.98 6.24 3.61
CA SER A 14 -4.38 7.37 4.35
C SER A 14 -4.86 7.37 5.81
N ILE A 15 -3.93 7.58 6.74
CA ILE A 15 -4.26 7.71 8.16
C ILE A 15 -4.95 9.05 8.44
N LYS A 16 -4.53 10.11 7.73
CA LYS A 16 -5.09 11.46 7.91
C LYS A 16 -6.48 11.61 7.31
N ASN A 17 -6.74 10.95 6.17
CA ASN A 17 -8.04 10.97 5.51
C ASN A 17 -8.44 9.57 5.05
N PRO A 18 -9.18 8.81 5.88
CA PRO A 18 -9.55 7.42 5.58
C PRO A 18 -10.38 7.20 4.31
N GLU A 19 -11.01 8.24 3.75
CA GLU A 19 -11.71 8.15 2.47
C GLU A 19 -10.75 8.02 1.28
N LEU A 20 -9.49 8.48 1.45
CA LEU A 20 -8.44 8.32 0.45
C LEU A 20 -7.80 6.95 0.59
N SER A 21 -8.22 6.03 -0.28
CA SER A 21 -7.69 4.67 -0.33
C SER A 21 -7.56 4.15 -1.76
N ALA A 22 -6.74 3.12 -1.92
CA ALA A 22 -6.59 2.38 -3.17
C ALA A 22 -6.39 0.89 -2.87
N GLU A 23 -7.01 0.04 -3.69
CA GLU A 23 -6.80 -1.41 -3.64
C GLU A 23 -5.64 -1.82 -4.55
N CYS A 24 -4.90 -2.84 -4.15
CA CYS A 24 -3.81 -3.43 -4.90
C CYS A 24 -3.94 -4.95 -4.90
N ASP A 25 -4.19 -5.54 -6.07
CA ASP A 25 -4.20 -6.99 -6.24
C ASP A 25 -2.78 -7.55 -6.40
N LYS A 26 -2.65 -8.87 -6.27
CA LYS A 26 -1.37 -9.56 -6.42
C LYS A 26 -0.70 -9.21 -7.75
N PHE A 27 0.59 -8.88 -7.67
CA PHE A 27 1.43 -8.42 -8.80
C PHE A 27 1.03 -7.08 -9.41
N GLN A 28 0.11 -6.34 -8.79
CA GLN A 28 -0.12 -4.94 -9.14
C GLN A 28 0.79 -4.01 -8.35
N THR A 29 0.92 -2.80 -8.88
CA THR A 29 1.75 -1.74 -8.34
C THR A 29 0.95 -0.46 -8.21
N LEU A 30 1.03 0.16 -7.03
CA LEU A 30 0.52 1.48 -6.76
C LEU A 30 1.65 2.52 -6.72
N VAL A 31 1.35 3.69 -7.27
CA VAL A 31 2.18 4.89 -7.08
C VAL A 31 1.57 5.69 -5.93
N ILE A 32 2.31 5.80 -4.83
CA ILE A 32 1.90 6.61 -3.67
C ILE A 32 2.66 7.95 -3.76
N PRO A 33 1.98 9.07 -4.01
CA PRO A 33 2.60 10.39 -4.03
C PRO A 33 3.18 10.76 -2.66
N ALA A 34 4.23 11.58 -2.62
CA ALA A 34 4.79 12.07 -1.36
C ALA A 34 3.76 12.91 -0.56
N SER A 35 2.85 13.59 -1.25
CA SER A 35 1.75 14.36 -0.65
C SER A 35 0.68 13.48 0.02
N PHE A 36 0.67 12.16 -0.24
CA PHE A 36 -0.27 11.24 0.39
C PHE A 36 -0.03 11.08 1.90
N GLY A 37 1.20 11.38 2.35
CA GLY A 37 1.57 11.35 3.76
C GLY A 37 1.60 9.93 4.33
N ASP A 38 1.23 9.82 5.60
CA ASP A 38 1.21 8.54 6.32
C ASP A 38 -0.01 7.70 5.91
N TYR A 39 0.25 6.41 5.71
CA TYR A 39 -0.75 5.44 5.29
C TYR A 39 -0.57 4.12 6.02
N GLU A 40 -1.66 3.38 6.11
CA GLU A 40 -1.70 2.00 6.58
C GLU A 40 -1.96 1.05 5.41
N VAL A 41 -1.57 -0.21 5.60
CA VAL A 41 -1.77 -1.29 4.62
C VAL A 41 -2.59 -2.38 5.30
N ILE A 42 -3.78 -2.64 4.76
CA ILE A 42 -4.75 -3.58 5.33
C ILE A 42 -4.81 -4.80 4.43
N ASN A 43 -4.56 -5.99 5.00
CA ASN A 43 -4.74 -7.24 4.28
C ASN A 43 -6.18 -7.75 4.46
N GLU A 44 -7.02 -7.48 3.46
CA GLU A 44 -8.45 -7.86 3.46
C GLU A 44 -8.66 -9.38 3.34
N ALA A 45 -7.71 -10.09 2.73
CA ALA A 45 -7.87 -11.51 2.40
C ALA A 45 -7.51 -12.46 3.55
N GLY A 46 -7.02 -11.92 4.67
CA GLY A 46 -6.45 -12.72 5.76
C GLY A 46 -5.14 -13.40 5.38
N GLY A 47 -4.51 -14.08 6.34
CA GLY A 47 -3.24 -14.78 6.12
C GLY A 47 -2.03 -13.86 5.94
N ARG A 48 -1.02 -14.35 5.23
CA ARG A 48 0.26 -13.63 5.03
C ARG A 48 0.22 -12.78 3.77
N ALA A 49 0.57 -11.51 3.93
CA ALA A 49 0.83 -10.59 2.82
C ALA A 49 2.30 -10.12 2.87
N THR A 50 2.89 -9.86 1.72
CA THR A 50 4.22 -9.26 1.61
C THR A 50 4.16 -8.18 0.55
N CYS A 51 4.60 -6.98 0.93
CA CYS A 51 4.58 -5.79 0.08
C CYS A 51 6.01 -5.30 -0.11
N VAL A 52 6.33 -4.86 -1.32
CA VAL A 52 7.60 -4.22 -1.65
C VAL A 52 7.36 -2.72 -1.75
N ILE A 53 8.07 -1.94 -0.93
CA ILE A 53 7.96 -0.48 -0.91
C ILE A 53 9.29 0.12 -1.36
N GLN A 54 9.29 0.78 -2.51
CA GLN A 54 10.40 1.58 -2.98
C GLN A 54 10.05 3.06 -2.77
N ARG A 55 10.78 3.70 -1.85
CA ARG A 55 10.67 5.13 -1.57
C ARG A 55 12.06 5.74 -1.41
N TRP A 56 12.15 7.04 -1.69
CA TRP A 56 13.32 7.82 -1.33
C TRP A 56 13.36 8.00 0.19
N LYS A 57 14.53 7.79 0.80
CA LYS A 57 14.78 8.19 2.18
C LYS A 57 15.28 9.63 2.16
N GLN A 58 14.92 10.40 3.19
CA GLN A 58 15.57 11.68 3.42
C GLN A 58 17.05 11.40 3.72
N GLY A 59 17.94 12.12 3.04
CA GLY A 59 19.40 12.01 3.20
C GLY A 59 19.88 12.60 4.51
#